data_AF-A0A4R5BT01-F1
#
_entry.id   AF-A0A4R5BT01-F1
#
_cell.length_a   1.000
_cell.length_b   1.000
_cell.length_c   1.000
_cell.angle_alpha   90.00
_cell.angle_beta   90.00
_cell.angle_gamma   90.00
#
_symmetry.space_group_name_H-M   'P 1'
#
loop_
_entity.id
_entity.type
_entity.pdbx_description
1 polymer ?
#
loop_
_entity_poly.entity_id
_entity_poly.type
_entity_poly.pdbx_seq_one_letter_code
_entity_poly.pdbx_strand_id
1 'polypeptide(L)'
;MRIPKRVNTVLDWMEKHFRALAVVVTLVVVALVASLAPPVVGLPVAGFVLGVAAGGFLVHVRMSKRVGRVRADVDDLLRENGALRHRNTVLASGVITREAQETQALVAIPEDEELVEDDPQRTAHLPEIPELPDDLFDEDSEDTAKNRRKG
;
A
#
# COMPACT_ATOMS: atom_id res chain seq x y z
N MET A 1 25.63 -13.90 -30.27
CA MET A 1 24.80 -13.49 -31.42
C MET A 1 23.93 -12.32 -30.95
N ARG A 2 24.11 -11.09 -31.47
CA ARG A 2 23.39 -9.89 -30.99
C ARG A 2 22.01 -9.83 -31.66
N ILE A 3 20.96 -10.13 -30.89
CA ILE A 3 19.57 -9.99 -31.34
C ILE A 3 19.26 -8.48 -31.48
N PRO A 4 18.66 -8.01 -32.58
CA PRO A 4 18.30 -6.61 -32.74
C PRO A 4 17.35 -6.16 -31.64
N LYS A 5 17.63 -5.02 -30.98
CA LYS A 5 16.87 -4.50 -29.83
C LYS A 5 15.35 -4.45 -30.06
N ARG A 6 14.92 -4.22 -31.31
CA ARG A 6 13.51 -4.15 -31.71
C ARG A 6 12.78 -5.49 -31.58
N VAL A 7 13.45 -6.60 -31.91
CA VAL A 7 12.88 -7.95 -31.80
C VAL A 7 12.68 -8.30 -30.33
N ASN A 8 13.63 -7.91 -29.47
CA ASN A 8 13.50 -8.11 -28.02
C ASN A 8 12.29 -7.37 -27.45
N THR A 9 12.07 -6.11 -27.87
CA THR A 9 10.92 -5.33 -27.37
C THR A 9 9.58 -5.91 -27.80
N VAL A 10 9.48 -6.45 -29.02
CA VAL A 10 8.23 -7.08 -29.50
C VAL A 10 8.00 -8.41 -28.77
N LEU A 11 9.04 -9.21 -28.57
CA LEU A 11 8.93 -10.49 -27.87
C LEU A 11 8.53 -10.30 -26.41
N ASP A 12 9.16 -9.34 -25.73
CA ASP A 12 8.87 -8.97 -24.34
C ASP A 12 7.45 -8.39 -24.20
N TRP A 13 7.00 -7.64 -25.21
CA TRP A 13 5.60 -7.20 -25.30
C TRP A 13 4.63 -8.37 -25.49
N MET A 14 4.96 -9.32 -26.38
CA MET A 14 4.14 -10.51 -26.59
C MET A 14 4.06 -11.38 -25.33
N GLU A 15 5.16 -11.55 -24.60
CA GLU A 15 5.20 -12.30 -23.35
C GLU A 15 4.30 -11.65 -22.29
N LYS A 16 4.37 -10.32 -22.16
CA LYS A 16 3.51 -9.55 -21.26
C LYS A 16 2.03 -9.63 -21.62
N HIS A 17 1.70 -9.73 -22.91
CA HIS A 17 0.33 -9.76 -23.43
C HIS A 17 -0.15 -11.15 -23.84
N PHE A 18 0.57 -12.22 -23.47
CA PHE A 18 0.32 -13.59 -23.95
C PHE A 18 -1.11 -14.05 -23.66
N ARG A 19 -1.65 -13.76 -22.47
CA ARG A 19 -3.03 -14.13 -22.11
C ARG A 19 -4.07 -13.41 -22.96
N ALA A 20 -3.87 -12.11 -23.22
CA ALA A 20 -4.79 -11.34 -24.05
C ALA A 20 -4.74 -11.81 -25.51
N LEU A 21 -3.53 -12.08 -26.03
CA LEU A 21 -3.35 -12.67 -27.36
C LEU A 21 -4.00 -14.05 -27.47
N ALA A 22 -3.84 -14.91 -26.46
CA ALA A 22 -4.47 -16.23 -26.44
C ALA A 22 -6.00 -16.13 -26.55
N VAL A 23 -6.64 -15.22 -25.80
CA VAL A 23 -8.10 -14.99 -25.90
C VAL A 23 -8.50 -14.53 -27.31
N VAL A 24 -7.75 -13.59 -27.90
CA VAL A 24 -8.02 -13.14 -29.28
C VAL A 24 -7.90 -14.28 -30.26
N VAL A 25 -6.84 -15.08 -30.17
CA VAL A 25 -6.65 -16.26 -31.03
C VAL A 25 -7.79 -17.25 -30.86
N THR A 26 -8.24 -17.52 -29.64
CA THR A 26 -9.41 -18.39 -29.43
C THR A 26 -10.68 -17.82 -30.06
N LEU A 27 -10.91 -16.50 -29.98
CA LEU A 27 -12.05 -15.86 -30.64
C LEU A 27 -11.96 -15.94 -32.17
N VAL A 28 -10.75 -15.81 -32.73
CA VAL A 28 -10.52 -15.98 -34.18
C VAL A 28 -10.83 -17.42 -34.60
N VAL A 29 -10.42 -18.42 -33.83
CA VAL A 29 -10.77 -19.84 -34.09
C VAL A 29 -12.28 -20.02 -34.05
N VAL A 30 -12.97 -19.45 -33.07
CA VAL A 30 -14.45 -19.48 -32.97
C VAL A 30 -15.09 -18.81 -34.19
N ALA A 31 -14.56 -17.68 -34.66
CA ALA A 31 -15.05 -17.01 -35.87
C ALA A 31 -14.86 -17.87 -37.14
N LEU A 32 -13.73 -18.57 -37.26
CA LEU A 32 -13.48 -19.50 -38.37
C LEU A 32 -14.43 -20.70 -38.32
N VAL A 33 -14.65 -21.30 -37.15
CA VAL A 33 -15.63 -22.38 -36.97
C VAL A 33 -17.04 -21.91 -37.33
N ALA A 34 -17.41 -20.68 -36.97
CA ALA A 34 -18.71 -20.12 -37.34
C ALA A 34 -18.89 -19.96 -38.86
N SER A 35 -17.80 -19.82 -39.63
CA SER A 35 -17.85 -19.69 -41.09
C SER A 35 -18.18 -21.00 -41.83
N LEU A 36 -18.11 -22.15 -41.15
CA LEU A 36 -18.57 -23.45 -41.69
C LEU A 36 -20.10 -23.57 -41.69
N ALA A 37 -20.82 -22.70 -40.98
CA ALA A 37 -22.28 -22.65 -40.99
C ALA A 37 -22.79 -22.00 -42.29
N PRO A 38 -24.10 -22.11 -42.61
CA PRO A 38 -24.68 -21.47 -43.78
C PRO A 38 -24.29 -19.98 -43.86
N PRO A 39 -23.84 -19.49 -45.04
CA PRO A 39 -23.16 -18.19 -45.17
C PRO A 39 -24.02 -16.99 -44.73
N VAL A 40 -25.34 -17.14 -44.78
CA VAL A 40 -26.33 -16.13 -44.33
C VAL A 40 -26.21 -15.83 -42.83
N VAL A 41 -25.82 -16.83 -42.01
CA VAL A 41 -25.73 -16.70 -40.55
C VAL A 41 -24.27 -16.74 -40.08
N GLY A 42 -23.41 -17.51 -40.76
CA GLY A 42 -22.00 -17.66 -40.39
C GLY A 42 -21.18 -16.37 -40.55
N LEU A 43 -21.36 -15.65 -41.66
CA LEU A 43 -20.62 -14.40 -41.94
C LEU A 43 -20.90 -13.26 -40.94
N PRO A 44 -22.17 -12.92 -40.60
CA PRO A 44 -22.41 -11.85 -39.63
C PRO A 44 -21.91 -12.21 -38.22
N VAL A 45 -22.03 -13.48 -37.82
CA VAL A 45 -21.52 -13.97 -36.52
C VAL A 45 -20.00 -13.89 -36.47
N ALA A 46 -19.30 -14.34 -37.53
CA ALA A 46 -17.85 -14.24 -37.61
C ALA A 46 -17.37 -12.78 -37.56
N GLY A 47 -18.06 -11.87 -38.26
CA GLY A 47 -17.78 -10.44 -38.23
C GLY A 47 -17.97 -9.83 -36.84
N PHE A 48 -19.05 -10.20 -36.13
CA PHE A 48 -19.29 -9.74 -34.76
C PHE A 48 -18.20 -10.22 -33.80
N VAL A 49 -17.83 -11.50 -33.86
CA VAL A 49 -16.79 -12.10 -33.01
C VAL A 49 -15.43 -11.45 -33.27
N LEU A 50 -15.08 -11.22 -34.54
CA LEU A 50 -13.86 -10.49 -34.90
C LEU A 50 -13.87 -9.04 -34.43
N GLY A 51 -15.02 -8.37 -34.55
CA GLY A 51 -15.20 -7.00 -34.05
C GLY A 51 -14.99 -6.90 -32.54
N VAL A 52 -15.58 -7.82 -31.77
CA VAL A 52 -15.41 -7.89 -30.32
C VAL A 52 -13.96 -8.23 -29.95
N ALA A 53 -13.33 -9.17 -30.66
CA ALA A 53 -11.93 -9.53 -30.42
C ALA A 53 -10.99 -8.34 -30.66
N ALA A 54 -11.12 -7.67 -31.82
CA ALA A 54 -10.30 -6.52 -32.18
C ALA A 54 -10.56 -5.32 -31.26
N GLY A 55 -11.83 -5.01 -31.00
CA GLY A 55 -12.23 -3.92 -30.11
C GLY A 55 -11.78 -4.14 -28.67
N GLY A 56 -12.01 -5.34 -28.14
CA GLY A 56 -11.59 -5.73 -26.79
C GLY A 56 -10.07 -5.68 -26.63
N PHE A 57 -9.32 -6.17 -27.63
CA PHE A 57 -7.87 -6.11 -27.62
C PHE A 57 -7.34 -4.67 -27.65
N LEU A 58 -7.92 -3.81 -28.49
CA LEU A 58 -7.52 -2.40 -28.59
C LEU A 58 -7.75 -1.65 -27.27
N VAL A 59 -8.91 -1.86 -26.64
CA VAL A 59 -9.22 -1.29 -25.33
C VAL A 59 -8.25 -1.79 -24.27
N HIS A 60 -7.94 -3.09 -24.26
CA HIS A 60 -6.98 -3.67 -23.34
C HIS A 60 -5.61 -3.01 -23.46
N VAL A 61 -5.05 -2.92 -24.68
CA VAL A 61 -3.74 -2.30 -24.91
C VAL A 61 -3.73 -0.83 -24.47
N ARG A 62 -4.78 -0.07 -24.79
CA ARG A 62 -4.89 1.33 -24.38
C ARG A 62 -4.94 1.48 -22.86
N MET A 63 -5.69 0.62 -22.18
CA MET A 63 -5.81 0.63 -20.73
C MET A 63 -4.51 0.19 -20.05
N SER A 64 -3.84 -0.84 -20.55
CA SER A 64 -2.53 -1.29 -20.06
C SER A 64 -1.49 -0.17 -20.11
N LYS A 65 -1.49 0.65 -21.17
CA LYS A 65 -0.60 1.81 -21.28
C LYS A 65 -0.90 2.87 -20.22
N ARG A 66 -2.17 3.12 -19.93
CA ARG A 66 -2.58 4.07 -18.87
C ARG A 66 -2.21 3.56 -17.49
N VAL A 67 -2.51 2.30 -17.19
CA VAL A 67 -2.17 1.67 -15.91
C VAL A 67 -0.66 1.64 -15.68
N GLY A 68 0.13 1.36 -16.72
CA GLY A 68 1.59 1.39 -16.63
C GLY A 68 2.13 2.76 -16.22
N ARG A 69 1.55 3.85 -16.74
CA ARG A 69 1.93 5.21 -16.34
C ARG A 69 1.58 5.48 -14.88
N VAL A 70 0.35 5.18 -14.47
CA VAL A 70 -0.09 5.40 -13.09
C VAL A 70 0.75 4.60 -12.09
N ARG A 71 1.15 3.37 -12.44
CA ARG A 71 2.05 2.57 -11.60
C ARG A 71 3.43 3.21 -11.44
N ALA A 72 3.98 3.74 -12.53
CA ALA A 72 5.25 4.46 -12.47
C ALA A 72 5.13 5.70 -11.55
N ASP A 73 4.05 6.47 -11.70
CA ASP A 73 3.78 7.63 -10.85
C ASP A 73 3.65 7.22 -9.36
N VAL A 74 2.99 6.09 -9.06
CA VAL A 74 2.88 5.55 -7.69
C VAL A 74 4.24 5.13 -7.13
N ASP A 75 5.07 4.45 -7.91
CA ASP A 75 6.41 4.03 -7.47
C ASP A 75 7.30 5.24 -7.17
N ASP A 76 7.23 6.29 -7.99
CA ASP A 76 7.93 7.55 -7.78
C ASP A 76 7.44 8.25 -6.49
N LEU A 77 6.13 8.32 -6.27
CA LEU A 77 5.55 8.88 -5.05
C LEU A 77 5.95 8.10 -3.79
N LEU A 78 5.99 6.77 -3.86
CA LEU A 78 6.44 5.93 -2.74
C LEU A 78 7.93 6.15 -2.43
N ARG A 79 8.74 6.31 -3.47
CA ARG A 79 10.17 6.61 -3.34
C ARG A 79 10.39 7.97 -2.70
N GLU A 80 9.68 8.99 -3.15
CA GLU A 80 9.73 10.34 -2.59
C GLU A 80 9.22 10.37 -1.15
N ASN A 81 8.11 9.70 -0.85
CA ASN A 81 7.56 9.62 0.50
C ASN A 81 8.55 8.94 1.46
N GLY A 82 9.21 7.87 1.02
CA GLY A 82 10.27 7.21 1.78
C GLY A 82 11.44 8.15 2.10
N ALA A 83 11.88 8.93 1.11
CA ALA A 83 12.93 9.93 1.31
C ALA A 83 12.50 11.07 2.26
N LEU A 84 11.24 11.53 2.15
CA LEU A 84 10.69 12.57 3.02
C LEU A 84 10.56 12.10 4.47
N ARG A 85 10.10 10.86 4.71
CA ARG A 85 10.04 10.28 6.06
C ARG A 85 11.41 10.23 6.68
N HIS A 86 12.41 9.75 5.94
CA HIS A 86 13.79 9.70 6.44
C HIS A 86 14.32 11.10 6.79
N ARG A 87 14.13 12.10 5.91
CA ARG A 87 14.50 13.49 6.18
C ARG A 87 13.78 14.06 7.41
N ASN A 88 12.48 13.82 7.54
CA ASN A 88 11.70 14.29 8.68
C ASN A 88 12.18 13.67 9.99
N THR A 89 12.45 12.35 10.02
CA THR A 89 13.02 11.69 11.20
C THR A 89 14.39 12.27 11.57
N VAL A 90 15.28 12.51 10.60
CA VAL A 90 16.60 13.10 10.86
C VAL A 90 16.45 14.52 11.43
N LEU A 91 15.61 15.36 10.81
CA LEU A 91 15.35 16.71 11.29
C LEU A 91 14.71 16.70 12.69
N ALA A 92 13.71 15.86 12.93
CA ALA A 92 13.05 15.73 14.22
C ALA A 92 14.03 15.25 15.30
N SER A 93 14.87 14.26 15.01
CA SER A 93 15.92 13.82 15.95
C SER A 93 16.93 14.94 16.23
N GLY A 94 17.29 15.74 15.23
CA GLY A 94 18.17 16.90 15.40
C GLY A 94 17.54 18.01 16.25
N VAL A 95 16.27 18.32 16.01
CA VAL A 95 15.50 19.29 16.81
C VAL A 95 15.40 18.80 18.26
N ILE A 96 15.05 17.54 18.49
CA ILE A 96 14.98 16.95 19.84
C ILE A 96 16.34 17.02 20.54
N THR A 97 17.45 16.70 19.87
CA THR A 97 18.78 16.83 20.50
C THR A 97 19.13 18.27 20.85
N ARG A 98 18.71 19.24 20.04
CA ARG A 98 18.96 20.67 20.30
C ARG A 98 18.09 21.19 21.44
N GLU A 99 16.80 20.88 21.44
CA GLU A 99 15.89 21.25 22.53
C GLU A 99 16.27 20.54 23.85
N ALA A 100 16.74 19.29 23.79
CA ALA A 100 17.27 18.59 24.96
C ALA A 100 18.55 19.25 25.50
N GLN A 101 19.44 19.75 24.65
CA GLN A 101 20.60 20.53 25.09
C GLN A 101 20.20 21.87 25.70
N GLU A 102 19.25 22.60 25.09
CA GLU A 102 18.75 23.88 25.61
C GLU A 102 18.01 23.72 26.95
N THR A 103 17.31 22.59 27.18
CA THR A 103 16.63 22.29 28.46
C THR A 103 17.54 21.67 29.52
N GLN A 104 18.52 20.83 29.15
CA GLN A 104 19.54 20.34 30.09
C GLN A 104 20.48 21.46 30.56
N ALA A 105 20.69 22.50 29.74
CA ALA A 105 21.46 23.68 30.14
C ALA A 105 20.79 24.51 31.26
N LEU A 106 19.55 24.21 31.65
CA LEU A 106 18.83 24.96 32.67
C LEU A 106 18.96 24.41 34.09
N VAL A 107 19.53 23.23 34.35
CA VAL A 107 19.66 22.72 35.73
C VAL A 107 20.91 21.84 35.88
N ALA A 108 22.06 22.47 36.11
CA ALA A 108 23.11 21.86 36.92
C ALA A 108 22.78 22.24 38.38
N ILE A 109 22.07 21.37 39.10
CA ILE A 109 22.04 21.47 40.57
C ILE A 109 23.43 21.02 41.03
N PRO A 110 24.25 21.88 41.68
CA PRO A 110 25.46 21.42 42.31
C PRO A 110 25.11 20.36 43.37
N GLU A 111 25.82 19.25 43.30
CA GLU A 111 25.68 18.10 44.19
C GLU A 111 26.42 18.41 45.49
N ASP A 112 25.90 19.38 46.25
CA ASP A 112 26.41 19.69 47.58
C ASP A 112 25.70 18.82 48.62
N GLU A 113 26.55 18.03 49.28
CA GLU A 113 26.43 17.50 50.65
C GLU A 113 25.52 16.29 50.93
N GLU A 114 26.22 15.20 51.25
CA GLU A 114 25.88 14.18 52.26
C GLU A 114 24.93 13.04 51.83
N LEU A 115 25.52 12.06 51.14
CA LEU A 115 24.98 10.70 51.03
C LEU A 115 24.99 10.04 52.42
N VAL A 116 23.90 10.21 53.17
CA VAL A 116 23.55 9.26 54.23
C VAL A 116 23.08 7.98 53.56
N GLU A 117 23.92 6.95 53.64
CA GLU A 117 23.65 5.58 53.23
C GLU A 117 22.50 5.02 54.08
N ASP A 118 21.26 5.07 53.59
CA ASP A 118 20.17 4.27 54.16
C ASP A 118 19.15 3.84 53.07
N ASP A 119 19.29 2.56 52.70
CA ASP A 119 18.33 1.66 52.04
C ASP A 119 17.76 2.00 50.64
N PRO A 120 18.22 1.33 49.55
CA PRO A 120 17.70 1.50 48.18
C PRO A 120 16.32 0.87 47.93
N GLN A 121 15.62 0.31 48.94
CA GLN A 121 14.28 -0.28 48.78
C GLN A 121 13.14 0.45 49.48
N ARG A 122 13.35 1.65 50.02
CA ARG A 122 12.26 2.40 50.65
C ARG A 122 11.37 3.09 49.61
N THR A 123 10.23 2.48 49.30
CA THR A 123 9.13 3.14 48.58
C THR A 123 8.66 4.37 49.36
N ALA A 124 8.76 5.56 48.75
CA ALA A 124 8.16 6.77 49.27
C ALA A 124 6.63 6.60 49.35
N HIS A 125 6.05 6.83 50.53
CA HIS A 125 4.60 6.88 50.69
C HIS A 125 4.04 8.07 49.90
N LEU A 126 3.09 7.82 49.01
CA LEU A 126 2.30 8.89 48.38
C LEU A 126 1.43 9.59 49.44
N PRO A 127 1.19 10.91 49.32
CA PRO A 127 0.15 11.59 50.10
C PRO A 127 -1.22 10.97 49.76
N GLU A 128 -2.01 10.67 50.78
CA GLU A 128 -3.39 10.20 50.62
C GLU A 128 -4.20 11.28 49.88
N ILE A 129 -4.74 10.92 48.71
CA ILE A 129 -5.67 11.78 47.96
C ILE A 129 -7.00 11.77 48.74
N PRO A 130 -7.61 12.92 49.07
CA PRO A 130 -8.93 12.96 49.69
C PRO A 130 -9.93 12.19 48.81
N GLU A 131 -10.69 11.28 49.42
CA GLU A 131 -11.70 10.43 48.78
C GLU A 131 -12.60 11.27 47.86
N LEU A 132 -12.51 11.03 46.54
CA LEU A 132 -13.51 11.52 45.60
C LEU A 132 -14.79 10.68 45.79
N PRO A 133 -15.98 11.28 45.76
CA PRO A 133 -17.23 10.55 45.92
C PRO A 133 -17.44 9.50 44.81
N ASP A 134 -17.86 8.30 45.22
CA ASP A 134 -18.01 7.08 44.42
C ASP A 134 -19.09 7.13 43.31
N ASP A 135 -19.77 8.27 43.10
CA ASP A 135 -20.94 8.39 42.22
C ASP A 135 -20.61 8.77 40.75
N LEU A 136 -19.37 8.55 40.27
CA LEU A 136 -18.96 8.93 38.90
C LEU A 136 -18.55 7.76 37.98
N PHE A 137 -18.68 6.51 38.44
CA PHE A 137 -18.40 5.33 37.62
C PHE A 137 -19.55 4.32 37.62
N ASP A 138 -20.77 4.81 37.35
CA ASP A 138 -21.85 3.95 36.91
C ASP A 138 -21.84 3.83 35.37
N GLU A 139 -21.71 2.57 34.93
CA GLU A 139 -22.31 1.98 33.73
C GLU A 139 -21.94 2.57 32.35
N ASP A 140 -21.02 1.90 31.64
CA ASP A 140 -21.21 1.44 30.24
C ASP A 140 -19.90 0.90 29.62
N SER A 141 -19.42 -0.25 30.12
CA SER A 141 -18.39 -1.02 29.41
C SER A 141 -18.63 -2.53 29.44
N GLU A 142 -19.89 -2.94 29.25
CA GLU A 142 -20.26 -4.27 28.79
C GLU A 142 -21.12 -4.10 27.54
N ASP A 143 -20.56 -4.31 26.33
CA ASP A 143 -21.17 -5.11 25.24
C ASP A 143 -20.54 -4.86 23.84
N THR A 144 -19.25 -5.22 23.62
CA THR A 144 -18.70 -5.25 22.23
C THR A 144 -17.95 -6.53 21.85
N ALA A 145 -18.01 -7.60 22.65
CA ALA A 145 -17.22 -8.81 22.41
C ALA A 145 -17.94 -9.96 21.68
N LYS A 146 -19.21 -9.83 21.27
CA LYS A 146 -19.93 -10.91 20.57
C LYS A 146 -20.76 -10.42 19.39
N ASN A 147 -20.13 -10.21 18.22
CA ASN A 147 -20.73 -10.50 16.91
C ASN A 147 -19.77 -10.21 15.75
N ARG A 148 -18.81 -11.11 15.51
CA ARG A 148 -18.12 -11.16 14.22
C ARG A 148 -17.67 -12.57 13.86
N ARG A 149 -18.61 -13.51 13.76
CA ARG A 149 -18.43 -14.79 13.05
C ARG A 149 -19.78 -15.43 12.73
N LYS A 150 -20.30 -15.12 11.55
CA LYS A 150 -21.27 -15.90 10.76
C LYS A 150 -20.89 -15.61 9.29
N GLY A 151 -20.53 -16.57 8.45
CA GLY A 151 -21.13 -17.90 8.31
C GLY A 151 -22.27 -17.73 7.32
#